data_AF-A0A4X2KF39-F1
#
_entry.id   AF-A0A4X2KF39-F1
#
_cell.length_a   1.000
_cell.length_b   1.000
_cell.length_c   1.000
_cell.angle_alpha   90.00
_cell.angle_beta   90.00
_cell.angle_gamma   90.00
#
_symmetry.space_group_name_H-M   'P 1'
#
loop_
_entity.id
_entity.type
_entity.pdbx_description
1 polymer ?
#
loop_
_entity_poly.entity_id
_entity_poly.type
_entity_poly.pdbx_seq_one_letter_code
_entity_poly.pdbx_strand_id
1 'polypeptide(L)'
;MIKASGLSSSPSTPTQVIKQHTFPLESYKNEPERLETRIYASSSPPDTGQRFCLPSFQSSAKPPSAASAPYATSTTAAVAAAAAAAAVAAAAAPGTAEAGMLEKLELEEEAIEESESDIYMRFMKSHKCYDIVPTSSKLVVFDTTLQVKKAFFALVANGVRAAPLWESKKQSFVGMLTITDFINILHRYYKSPMVQIYELEEHKIETWRELYLQETFKPLVNISPDASLFDAVYSLIKNKIHRLPVIDPVSGNALYILTHKRILKFLQLFVSEMPKPAFMKQNLDELGIGTYHNIAFIHPDTPIIKALNIFVERRISALPVVDESGKVVDIYSKFDVINLAAEKTYNNLDITVTQALQHRSQYFEGVVKCSKLETLETIVDRIVRAEVHRLVVVNEADSIVGIISLSDILQALVLTPAGAKQKESETE
;
A
#
# COMPACT_ATOMS: atom_id res chain seq x y z
N MET A 1 -45.79 1.26 -84.09
CA MET A 1 -44.40 1.62 -84.48
C MET A 1 -43.74 2.10 -83.20
N ILE A 2 -42.72 1.49 -82.59
CA ILE A 2 -41.63 0.61 -83.02
C ILE A 2 -41.42 -0.49 -81.95
N LYS A 3 -41.07 -1.70 -82.39
CA LYS A 3 -40.72 -2.91 -81.62
C LYS A 3 -39.23 -2.90 -81.23
N ALA A 4 -38.89 -3.55 -80.11
CA ALA A 4 -37.80 -4.56 -79.92
C ALA A 4 -37.57 -4.74 -78.40
N SER A 5 -38.00 -5.83 -77.74
CA SER A 5 -37.44 -7.20 -77.69
C SER A 5 -36.09 -7.34 -76.96
N GLY A 6 -36.09 -8.10 -75.85
CA GLY A 6 -34.89 -8.59 -75.19
C GLY A 6 -35.17 -9.29 -73.85
N LEU A 7 -35.55 -10.57 -73.91
CA LEU A 7 -35.49 -11.50 -72.77
C LEU A 7 -34.02 -11.83 -72.48
N SER A 8 -33.59 -11.75 -71.21
CA SER A 8 -32.43 -12.51 -70.73
C SER A 8 -32.48 -12.67 -69.21
N SER A 9 -32.20 -13.89 -68.80
CA SER A 9 -32.29 -14.50 -67.48
C SER A 9 -31.38 -13.91 -66.39
N SER A 10 -31.81 -14.15 -65.15
CA SER A 10 -31.22 -13.80 -63.86
C SER A 10 -29.75 -14.20 -63.70
N PRO A 11 -28.87 -13.32 -63.17
CA PRO A 11 -27.57 -13.71 -62.69
C PRO A 11 -27.66 -14.22 -61.23
N SER A 12 -27.19 -15.44 -61.03
CA SER A 12 -26.98 -16.06 -59.73
C SER A 12 -25.77 -15.41 -59.05
N THR A 13 -25.98 -14.73 -57.93
CA THR A 13 -24.88 -14.18 -57.13
C THR A 13 -24.34 -15.27 -56.20
N PRO A 14 -23.03 -15.59 -56.23
CA PRO A 14 -22.44 -16.56 -55.32
C PRO A 14 -22.30 -15.95 -53.92
N THR A 15 -23.02 -16.52 -52.96
CA THR A 15 -22.82 -16.24 -51.53
C THR A 15 -21.47 -16.80 -51.12
N GLN A 16 -20.48 -15.92 -50.93
CA GLN A 16 -19.24 -16.28 -50.28
C GLN A 16 -19.55 -16.68 -48.83
N VAL A 17 -19.28 -17.95 -48.54
CA VAL A 17 -19.28 -18.53 -47.20
C VAL A 17 -18.17 -17.85 -46.39
N ILE A 18 -18.54 -16.90 -45.54
CA ILE A 18 -17.65 -16.46 -44.46
C ILE A 18 -17.60 -17.63 -43.47
N LYS A 19 -16.45 -18.31 -43.43
CA LYS A 19 -16.11 -19.26 -42.37
C LYS A 19 -16.19 -18.54 -41.02
N GLN A 20 -17.28 -18.73 -40.29
CA GLN A 20 -17.28 -18.54 -38.85
C GLN A 20 -16.34 -19.60 -38.27
N HIS A 21 -15.20 -19.17 -37.73
CA HIS A 21 -14.44 -20.01 -36.82
C HIS A 21 -15.26 -20.12 -35.53
N THR A 22 -16.09 -21.17 -35.46
CA THR A 22 -16.68 -21.65 -34.22
C THR A 22 -15.53 -22.13 -33.34
N PHE A 23 -15.19 -21.37 -32.30
CA PHE A 23 -14.35 -21.88 -31.22
C PHE A 23 -15.13 -22.99 -30.49
N PRO A 24 -14.65 -24.23 -30.42
CA PRO A 24 -15.30 -25.27 -29.64
C PRO A 24 -15.17 -24.93 -28.16
N LEU A 25 -16.31 -24.72 -27.50
CA LEU A 25 -16.42 -24.45 -26.07
C LEU A 25 -16.46 -25.78 -25.30
N GLU A 26 -15.47 -26.65 -25.52
CA GLU A 26 -15.31 -27.94 -24.83
C GLU A 26 -13.84 -28.22 -24.51
N SER A 27 -13.23 -27.40 -23.65
CA SER A 27 -11.92 -27.72 -23.07
C SER A 27 -11.66 -26.99 -21.75
N TYR A 28 -12.66 -26.95 -20.86
CA TYR A 28 -12.52 -26.52 -19.46
C TYR A 28 -13.09 -27.58 -18.49
N LYS A 29 -12.74 -28.85 -18.70
CA LYS A 29 -13.12 -29.92 -17.76
C LYS A 29 -11.97 -30.52 -16.96
N ASN A 30 -10.72 -30.13 -17.16
CA ASN A 30 -9.59 -30.59 -16.34
C ASN A 30 -8.51 -29.52 -16.18
N GLU A 31 -8.48 -28.81 -15.05
CA GLU A 31 -7.26 -28.32 -14.39
C GLU A 31 -7.61 -27.78 -12.99
N PRO A 32 -7.21 -28.46 -11.89
CA PRO A 32 -7.25 -27.87 -10.56
C PRO A 32 -5.89 -27.31 -10.06
N GLU A 33 -4.75 -27.56 -10.70
CA GLU A 33 -3.45 -27.35 -10.02
C GLU A 33 -2.70 -26.06 -10.37
N ARG A 34 -3.13 -25.30 -11.39
CA ARG A 34 -2.33 -24.16 -11.91
C ARG A 34 -2.75 -22.78 -11.39
N LEU A 35 -3.89 -22.68 -10.73
CA LEU A 35 -4.40 -21.42 -10.16
C LEU A 35 -3.74 -21.10 -8.81
N GLU A 36 -3.44 -22.13 -8.01
CA GLU A 36 -2.82 -22.00 -6.70
C GLU A 36 -1.41 -21.39 -6.79
N THR A 37 -0.58 -21.83 -7.74
CA THR A 37 0.81 -21.37 -7.83
C THR A 37 0.97 -19.89 -8.22
N ARG A 38 -0.02 -19.29 -8.90
CA ARG A 38 0.04 -17.88 -9.33
C ARG A 38 -0.44 -16.88 -8.27
N ILE A 39 -1.33 -17.29 -7.37
CA ILE A 39 -1.82 -16.42 -6.29
C ILE A 39 -0.70 -16.17 -5.26
N TYR A 40 0.22 -17.12 -5.11
CA TYR A 40 1.25 -17.10 -4.06
C TYR A 40 2.68 -16.80 -4.53
N ALA A 41 2.97 -16.78 -5.84
CA ALA A 41 4.31 -16.49 -6.37
C ALA A 41 4.65 -14.98 -6.51
N SER A 42 3.99 -14.09 -5.76
CA SER A 42 4.35 -12.66 -5.73
C SER A 42 5.38 -12.32 -4.64
N SER A 43 6.30 -13.23 -4.35
CA SER A 43 7.59 -12.91 -3.73
C SER A 43 8.62 -12.74 -4.84
N SER A 44 9.28 -11.58 -4.90
CA SER A 44 10.42 -11.37 -5.80
C SER A 44 11.46 -12.48 -5.58
N PRO A 45 12.12 -13.02 -6.63
CA PRO A 45 13.20 -13.97 -6.43
C PRO A 45 14.40 -13.29 -5.74
N PRO A 46 15.18 -14.00 -4.91
CA PRO A 46 16.40 -13.47 -4.34
C PRO A 46 17.42 -13.27 -5.47
N ASP A 47 18.02 -12.08 -5.50
CA ASP A 47 19.04 -11.69 -6.47
C ASP A 47 20.34 -12.44 -6.18
N THR A 48 20.56 -13.58 -6.86
CA THR A 48 21.85 -14.25 -6.87
C THR A 48 22.81 -13.45 -7.74
N GLY A 49 23.65 -12.64 -7.08
CA GLY A 49 24.76 -11.95 -7.72
C GLY A 49 25.72 -12.93 -8.40
N GLN A 50 25.64 -13.02 -9.73
CA GLN A 50 26.71 -13.54 -10.57
C GLN A 50 27.13 -12.48 -11.58
N ARG A 51 28.34 -11.93 -11.35
CA ARG A 51 29.09 -11.12 -12.29
C ARG A 51 29.38 -11.93 -13.54
N PHE A 52 28.89 -11.47 -14.69
CA PHE A 52 29.41 -11.87 -16.00
C PHE A 52 30.07 -10.66 -16.66
N CYS A 53 31.40 -10.69 -16.75
CA CYS A 53 32.17 -9.83 -17.66
C CYS A 53 32.08 -10.39 -19.08
N LEU A 54 31.91 -9.51 -20.07
CA LEU A 54 32.11 -9.82 -21.49
C LEU A 54 33.14 -8.84 -22.11
N PRO A 55 33.95 -9.30 -23.09
CA PRO A 55 35.20 -8.65 -23.45
C PRO A 55 35.10 -7.62 -24.59
N SER A 56 36.13 -6.79 -24.61
CA SER A 56 36.53 -5.75 -25.57
C SER A 56 36.55 -6.16 -27.04
N PHE A 57 36.09 -5.27 -27.92
CA PHE A 57 36.53 -5.20 -29.32
C PHE A 57 36.78 -3.74 -29.76
N GLN A 58 37.99 -3.53 -30.30
CA GLN A 58 38.46 -2.32 -30.97
C GLN A 58 37.99 -2.29 -32.44
N SER A 59 37.66 -1.11 -32.97
CA SER A 59 38.04 -0.73 -34.34
C SER A 59 37.90 0.78 -34.58
N SER A 60 38.84 1.25 -35.38
CA SER A 60 39.27 2.59 -35.78
C SER A 60 38.48 3.22 -36.94
N ALA A 61 38.24 4.54 -36.92
CA ALA A 61 38.43 5.47 -38.05
C ALA A 61 38.09 6.94 -37.67
N LYS A 62 38.86 7.90 -38.17
CA LYS A 62 38.73 9.38 -38.05
C LYS A 62 39.34 10.02 -39.33
N PRO A 63 39.26 11.35 -39.61
CA PRO A 63 38.16 12.34 -39.82
C PRO A 63 38.26 12.99 -41.26
N PRO A 64 37.76 14.21 -41.61
CA PRO A 64 38.10 15.57 -41.08
C PRO A 64 36.86 16.53 -40.99
N SER A 65 36.93 17.85 -40.79
CA SER A 65 37.48 18.74 -39.74
C SER A 65 36.98 20.18 -40.08
N ALA A 66 36.60 21.00 -39.08
CA ALA A 66 36.68 22.49 -39.00
C ALA A 66 35.50 23.05 -38.16
N ALA A 67 35.62 24.00 -37.23
CA ALA A 67 36.75 24.66 -36.58
C ALA A 67 36.27 25.38 -35.28
N SER A 68 37.17 25.46 -34.28
CA SER A 68 37.36 26.45 -33.16
C SER A 68 36.15 26.99 -32.34
N ALA A 69 35.95 26.71 -31.03
CA ALA A 69 36.71 27.00 -29.77
C ALA A 69 36.44 28.41 -29.17
N PRO A 70 36.69 28.72 -27.86
CA PRO A 70 36.89 27.90 -26.63
C PRO A 70 35.97 28.38 -25.44
N TYR A 71 35.79 27.66 -24.32
CA TYR A 71 36.59 27.80 -23.08
C TYR A 71 36.19 26.79 -21.96
N ALA A 72 37.22 26.19 -21.35
CA ALA A 72 37.43 25.64 -19.98
C ALA A 72 36.24 25.06 -19.16
N THR A 73 36.17 23.75 -18.83
CA THR A 73 36.80 23.02 -17.68
C THR A 73 36.63 23.73 -16.32
N SER A 74 36.16 23.14 -15.22
CA SER A 74 36.39 21.78 -14.70
C SER A 74 35.45 21.42 -13.52
N THR A 75 35.13 20.13 -13.41
CA THR A 75 35.11 19.24 -12.21
C THR A 75 34.46 19.66 -10.86
N THR A 76 33.42 18.87 -10.51
CA THR A 76 33.19 18.09 -9.27
C THR A 76 33.65 18.56 -7.89
N ALA A 77 32.79 18.23 -6.92
CA ALA A 77 33.01 18.04 -5.48
C ALA A 77 32.66 19.23 -4.59
N ALA A 78 31.47 19.18 -3.97
CA ALA A 78 31.13 19.94 -2.79
C ALA A 78 30.37 19.02 -1.81
N VAL A 79 31.15 18.16 -1.15
CA VAL A 79 30.84 17.66 0.19
C VAL A 79 32.00 18.12 1.06
N ALA A 80 31.67 18.67 2.23
CA ALA A 80 32.58 19.16 3.29
C ALA A 80 33.21 20.55 3.10
N ALA A 81 32.55 21.59 3.63
CA ALA A 81 33.21 22.74 4.27
C ALA A 81 32.17 23.65 4.96
N ALA A 82 31.86 23.38 6.24
CA ALA A 82 31.24 24.37 7.12
C ALA A 82 31.61 24.07 8.59
N ALA A 83 32.91 24.19 8.88
CA ALA A 83 33.42 24.29 10.25
C ALA A 83 34.68 25.17 10.20
N ALA A 84 34.52 26.47 10.49
CA ALA A 84 35.55 27.38 11.04
C ALA A 84 35.14 28.85 10.81
N ALA A 85 34.48 29.47 11.79
CA ALA A 85 34.51 30.92 11.98
C ALA A 85 34.14 31.29 13.42
N ALA A 86 35.03 30.99 14.37
CA ALA A 86 34.95 31.56 15.71
C ALA A 86 36.37 31.81 16.25
N ALA A 87 36.90 33.00 15.99
CA ALA A 87 37.96 33.61 16.77
C ALA A 87 37.97 35.11 16.50
N VAL A 88 37.61 35.90 17.51
CA VAL A 88 38.21 37.18 17.95
C VAL A 88 37.16 37.96 18.73
N ALA A 89 37.30 37.96 20.06
CA ALA A 89 37.19 39.12 20.95
C ALA A 89 36.96 38.63 22.40
N ALA A 90 38.05 38.32 23.10
CA ALA A 90 38.05 38.22 24.55
C ALA A 90 38.51 39.57 25.13
N ALA A 91 37.61 40.26 25.85
CA ALA A 91 37.99 41.26 26.83
C ALA A 91 36.86 41.50 27.85
N ALA A 92 37.20 41.23 29.12
CA ALA A 92 36.70 41.83 30.36
C ALA A 92 35.65 41.09 31.23
N ALA A 93 36.08 40.91 32.48
CA ALA A 93 35.37 40.71 33.77
C ALA A 93 35.02 39.27 34.23
N PRO A 94 35.47 38.85 35.44
CA PRO A 94 35.21 37.52 35.99
C PRO A 94 33.97 37.51 36.90
N GLY A 95 33.08 36.55 36.69
CA GLY A 95 31.98 36.24 37.60
C GLY A 95 30.78 35.66 36.84
N THR A 96 30.31 34.47 37.25
CA THR A 96 29.09 33.78 36.76
C THR A 96 29.13 33.25 35.31
N ALA A 97 30.17 32.50 34.93
CA ALA A 97 30.28 31.90 33.59
C ALA A 97 29.85 30.42 33.50
N GLU A 98 29.70 29.69 34.62
CA GLU A 98 29.35 28.26 34.54
C GLU A 98 27.86 28.01 34.25
N ALA A 99 26.94 28.78 34.83
CA ALA A 99 25.50 28.57 34.64
C ALA A 99 25.03 28.89 33.20
N GLY A 100 25.53 29.97 32.58
CA GLY A 100 25.14 30.35 31.21
C GLY A 100 25.82 29.56 30.09
N MET A 101 26.91 28.83 30.39
CA MET A 101 27.55 27.94 29.41
C MET A 101 26.84 26.59 29.34
N LEU A 102 26.35 26.07 30.47
CA LEU A 102 25.49 24.89 30.53
C LEU A 102 24.16 25.12 29.79
N GLU A 103 23.49 26.24 30.08
CA GLU A 103 22.20 26.58 29.45
C GLU A 103 22.33 26.78 27.92
N LYS A 104 23.46 27.33 27.45
CA LYS A 104 23.74 27.48 26.02
C LYS A 104 24.07 26.15 25.32
N LEU A 105 24.77 25.24 26.00
CA LEU A 105 25.07 23.90 25.49
C LEU A 105 23.80 23.04 25.45
N GLU A 106 22.95 23.14 26.47
CA GLU A 106 21.64 22.47 26.51
C GLU A 106 20.73 22.96 25.37
N LEU A 107 20.68 24.27 25.09
CA LEU A 107 19.92 24.82 23.96
C LEU A 107 20.49 24.44 22.58
N GLU A 108 21.81 24.29 22.45
CA GLU A 108 22.45 23.83 21.22
C GLU A 108 22.25 22.32 21.01
N GLU A 109 22.28 21.52 22.08
CA GLU A 109 22.02 20.07 22.07
C GLU A 109 20.53 19.78 21.79
N GLU A 110 19.60 20.51 22.40
CA GLU A 110 18.16 20.47 22.09
C GLU A 110 17.87 20.85 20.62
N ALA A 111 18.55 21.85 20.07
CA ALA A 111 18.39 22.25 18.66
C ALA A 111 18.94 21.21 17.68
N ILE A 112 20.00 20.48 18.06
CA ILE A 112 20.54 19.36 17.27
C ILE A 112 19.61 18.14 17.38
N GLU A 113 19.08 17.84 18.56
CA GLU A 113 18.11 16.76 18.76
C GLU A 113 16.79 17.02 18.00
N GLU A 114 16.27 18.26 18.02
CA GLU A 114 15.12 18.65 17.19
C GLU A 114 15.45 18.50 15.69
N SER A 115 16.65 18.90 15.26
CA SER A 115 17.12 18.74 13.88
C SER A 115 17.23 17.28 13.43
N GLU A 116 17.62 16.37 14.33
CA GLU A 116 17.68 14.94 14.03
C GLU A 116 16.31 14.24 14.09
N SER A 117 15.40 14.72 14.94
CA SER A 117 14.06 14.14 15.09
C SER A 117 13.22 14.19 13.80
N ASP A 118 13.44 15.22 12.98
CA ASP A 118 12.71 15.44 11.73
C ASP A 118 13.37 14.81 10.50
N ILE A 119 14.43 13.99 10.66
CA ILE A 119 15.21 13.48 9.51
C ILE A 119 14.34 12.68 8.52
N TYR A 120 13.44 11.82 9.02
CA TYR A 120 12.52 11.05 8.18
C TYR A 120 11.46 11.93 7.53
N MET A 121 11.01 12.98 8.22
CA MET A 121 10.10 13.97 7.65
C MET A 121 10.76 14.70 6.48
N ARG A 122 12.01 15.17 6.67
CA ARG A 122 12.79 15.86 5.64
C ARG A 122 13.07 14.96 4.44
N PHE A 123 13.43 13.70 4.71
CA PHE A 123 13.59 12.68 3.68
C PHE A 123 12.30 12.49 2.86
N MET A 124 11.15 12.36 3.53
CA MET A 124 9.86 12.21 2.84
C MET A 124 9.43 13.46 2.06
N LYS A 125 9.83 14.66 2.51
CA LYS A 125 9.60 15.92 1.80
C LYS A 125 10.49 16.08 0.56
N SER A 126 11.71 15.53 0.60
CA SER A 126 12.67 15.65 -0.51
C SER A 126 12.44 14.63 -1.64
N HIS A 127 11.69 13.55 -1.39
CA HIS A 127 11.38 12.52 -2.37
C HIS A 127 9.97 12.68 -2.93
N LYS A 128 9.85 12.46 -4.24
CA LYS A 128 8.58 12.52 -4.97
C LYS A 128 7.84 11.20 -4.94
N CYS A 129 6.53 11.26 -5.15
CA CYS A 129 5.69 10.07 -5.33
C CYS A 129 6.12 9.21 -6.51
N TYR A 130 6.76 9.80 -7.53
CA TYR A 130 7.31 9.06 -8.65
C TYR A 130 8.51 8.19 -8.28
N ASP A 131 9.33 8.58 -7.30
CA ASP A 131 10.60 7.90 -6.95
C ASP A 131 10.39 6.48 -6.41
N ILE A 132 9.21 6.22 -5.85
CA ILE A 132 8.80 4.92 -5.31
C ILE A 132 8.05 4.05 -6.35
N VAL A 133 7.67 4.62 -7.51
CA VAL A 133 7.00 3.88 -8.57
C VAL A 133 8.02 2.90 -9.18
N PRO A 134 7.73 1.58 -9.22
CA PRO A 134 8.64 0.63 -9.84
C PRO A 134 8.85 0.91 -11.33
N THR A 135 10.03 0.59 -11.85
CA THR A 135 10.36 0.74 -13.28
C THR A 135 9.36 0.03 -14.20
N SER A 136 8.80 -1.09 -13.76
CA SER A 136 7.70 -1.78 -14.42
C SER A 136 6.67 -2.22 -13.39
N SER A 137 5.41 -1.92 -13.66
CA SER A 137 4.30 -2.36 -12.81
C SER A 137 3.06 -2.65 -13.65
N LYS A 138 2.18 -3.50 -13.11
CA LYS A 138 0.87 -3.81 -13.69
C LYS A 138 -0.19 -3.04 -12.91
N LEU A 139 -1.04 -2.30 -13.62
CA LEU A 139 -2.22 -1.65 -13.05
C LEU A 139 -3.49 -2.27 -13.65
N VAL A 140 -4.43 -2.64 -12.78
CA VAL A 140 -5.76 -3.11 -13.19
C VAL A 140 -6.74 -1.97 -12.95
N VAL A 141 -7.50 -1.61 -13.99
CA VAL A 141 -8.53 -0.57 -13.95
C VAL A 141 -9.86 -1.19 -14.37
N PHE A 142 -10.93 -0.84 -13.67
CA PHE A 142 -12.28 -1.30 -14.01
C PHE A 142 -13.15 -0.16 -14.49
N ASP A 143 -13.90 -0.41 -15.57
CA ASP A 143 -15.00 0.45 -15.95
C ASP A 143 -16.14 0.32 -14.93
N THR A 144 -16.80 1.42 -14.57
CA THR A 144 -17.88 1.43 -13.58
C THR A 144 -19.10 0.60 -13.99
N THR A 145 -19.26 0.27 -15.28
CA THR A 145 -20.35 -0.59 -15.77
C THR A 145 -20.07 -2.09 -15.61
N LEU A 146 -18.85 -2.47 -15.20
CA LEU A 146 -18.48 -3.86 -14.94
C LEU A 146 -19.30 -4.44 -13.78
N GLN A 147 -19.71 -5.70 -13.89
CA GLN A 147 -20.37 -6.43 -12.81
C GLN A 147 -19.45 -6.61 -11.61
N VAL A 148 -19.98 -6.42 -10.42
CA VAL A 148 -19.22 -6.44 -9.15
C VAL A 148 -18.56 -7.80 -8.92
N LYS A 149 -19.30 -8.91 -9.09
CA LYS A 149 -18.76 -10.28 -9.03
C LYS A 149 -17.55 -10.48 -9.94
N LYS A 150 -17.64 -10.01 -11.20
CA LYS A 150 -16.53 -10.10 -12.17
C LYS A 150 -15.34 -9.26 -11.76
N ALA A 151 -15.57 -8.08 -11.20
CA ALA A 151 -14.51 -7.21 -10.71
C ALA A 151 -13.71 -7.86 -9.57
N PHE A 152 -14.38 -8.45 -8.57
CA PHE A 152 -13.68 -9.16 -7.48
C PHE A 152 -12.94 -10.40 -7.97
N PHE A 153 -13.51 -11.16 -8.90
CA PHE A 153 -12.79 -12.29 -9.52
C PHE A 153 -11.57 -11.81 -10.30
N ALA A 154 -11.68 -10.69 -11.01
CA ALA A 154 -10.55 -10.10 -11.72
C ALA A 154 -9.45 -9.61 -10.78
N LEU A 155 -9.80 -9.09 -9.58
CA LEU A 155 -8.81 -8.74 -8.54
C LEU A 155 -8.03 -9.97 -8.10
N VAL A 156 -8.72 -11.07 -7.76
CA VAL A 156 -8.11 -12.35 -7.37
C VAL A 156 -7.23 -12.91 -8.49
N ALA A 157 -7.78 -13.03 -9.71
CA ALA A 157 -7.07 -13.60 -10.86
C ALA A 157 -5.80 -12.81 -11.24
N ASN A 158 -5.78 -11.51 -10.92
CA ASN A 158 -4.62 -10.65 -11.16
C ASN A 158 -3.68 -10.50 -9.95
N GLY A 159 -4.01 -11.09 -8.80
CA GLY A 159 -3.23 -10.95 -7.57
C GLY A 159 -3.19 -9.51 -7.04
N VAL A 160 -4.20 -8.69 -7.32
CA VAL A 160 -4.26 -7.29 -6.90
C VAL A 160 -5.35 -7.08 -5.84
N ARG A 161 -5.11 -6.14 -4.91
CA ARG A 161 -5.99 -5.92 -3.74
C ARG A 161 -6.93 -4.72 -3.89
N ALA A 162 -6.76 -3.95 -4.95
CA ALA A 162 -7.58 -2.78 -5.28
C ALA A 162 -7.38 -2.42 -6.75
N ALA A 163 -8.36 -1.74 -7.33
CA ALA A 163 -8.31 -1.21 -8.68
C ALA A 163 -8.95 0.19 -8.73
N PRO A 164 -8.38 1.15 -9.47
CA PRO A 164 -9.05 2.40 -9.80
C PRO A 164 -10.28 2.15 -10.66
N LEU A 165 -11.26 3.03 -10.52
CA LEU A 165 -12.53 2.98 -11.23
C LEU A 165 -12.60 4.10 -12.26
N TRP A 166 -12.77 3.71 -13.52
CA TRP A 166 -12.91 4.60 -14.66
C TRP A 166 -14.38 4.75 -15.05
N GLU A 167 -14.86 5.98 -15.12
CA GLU A 167 -16.20 6.26 -15.62
C GLU A 167 -16.14 6.76 -17.06
N SER A 168 -16.49 5.89 -18.01
CA SER A 168 -16.43 6.20 -19.44
C SER A 168 -17.28 7.40 -19.87
N LYS A 169 -18.39 7.70 -19.17
CA LYS A 169 -19.24 8.87 -19.48
C LYS A 169 -18.57 10.19 -19.10
N LYS A 170 -17.85 10.22 -17.97
CA LYS A 170 -17.14 11.41 -17.47
C LYS A 170 -15.67 11.47 -17.89
N GLN A 171 -15.17 10.41 -18.53
CA GLN A 171 -13.76 10.25 -18.92
C GLN A 171 -12.80 10.57 -17.76
N SER A 172 -13.08 10.03 -16.57
CA SER A 172 -12.30 10.32 -15.37
C SER A 172 -12.31 9.17 -14.36
N PHE A 173 -11.30 9.17 -13.48
CA PHE A 173 -11.25 8.27 -12.34
C PHE A 173 -12.16 8.77 -11.21
N VAL A 174 -13.11 7.94 -10.80
CA VAL A 174 -14.17 8.32 -9.85
C VAL A 174 -14.03 7.72 -8.47
N GLY A 175 -13.15 6.73 -8.31
CA GLY A 175 -12.99 6.01 -7.05
C GLY A 175 -12.04 4.84 -7.13
N MET A 176 -12.01 4.08 -6.04
CA MET A 176 -11.30 2.82 -5.91
C MET A 176 -12.31 1.73 -5.59
N LEU A 177 -12.09 0.53 -6.13
CA LEU A 177 -12.72 -0.70 -5.65
C LEU A 177 -11.68 -1.48 -4.84
N THR A 178 -12.04 -1.85 -3.61
CA THR A 178 -11.17 -2.50 -2.63
C THR A 178 -11.86 -3.68 -1.98
N ILE A 179 -11.10 -4.46 -1.21
CA ILE A 179 -11.67 -5.56 -0.41
C ILE A 179 -12.67 -5.04 0.65
N THR A 180 -12.57 -3.77 1.06
CA THR A 180 -13.57 -3.17 1.98
C THR A 180 -14.95 -3.09 1.32
N ASP A 181 -15.01 -2.81 0.02
CA ASP A 181 -16.27 -2.79 -0.72
C ASP A 181 -16.89 -4.20 -0.76
N PHE A 182 -16.06 -5.23 -0.93
CA PHE A 182 -16.53 -6.63 -0.87
C PHE A 182 -17.14 -6.94 0.49
N ILE A 183 -16.45 -6.59 1.58
CA ILE A 183 -16.94 -6.78 2.94
C ILE A 183 -18.27 -6.05 3.15
N ASN A 184 -18.39 -4.82 2.68
CA ASN A 184 -19.62 -4.04 2.81
C ASN A 184 -20.80 -4.68 2.05
N ILE A 185 -20.56 -5.25 0.87
CA ILE A 185 -21.60 -5.96 0.10
C ILE A 185 -22.04 -7.21 0.86
N LEU A 186 -21.08 -8.05 1.29
CA LEU A 186 -21.38 -9.25 2.05
C LEU A 186 -22.14 -8.93 3.34
N HIS A 187 -21.68 -7.95 4.10
CA HIS A 187 -22.32 -7.48 5.32
C HIS A 187 -23.77 -7.00 5.09
N ARG A 188 -24.02 -6.25 4.00
CA ARG A 188 -25.34 -5.66 3.74
C ARG A 188 -26.38 -6.69 3.30
N TYR A 189 -25.97 -7.65 2.48
CA TYR A 189 -26.90 -8.56 1.81
C TYR A 189 -26.92 -9.99 2.35
N TYR A 190 -25.93 -10.40 3.15
CA TYR A 190 -25.96 -11.71 3.76
C TYR A 190 -27.15 -11.86 4.71
N LYS A 191 -27.91 -12.96 4.54
CA LYS A 191 -29.06 -13.32 5.38
C LYS A 191 -28.89 -14.70 6.01
N SER A 192 -28.56 -15.70 5.20
CA SER A 192 -28.45 -17.09 5.61
C SER A 192 -27.61 -17.87 4.57
N PRO A 193 -26.92 -18.95 4.96
CA PRO A 193 -26.15 -19.79 4.04
C PRO A 193 -26.95 -20.38 2.87
N MET A 194 -28.27 -20.50 3.03
CA MET A 194 -29.17 -21.07 2.02
C MET A 194 -29.61 -20.05 0.96
N VAL A 195 -29.38 -18.76 1.19
CA VAL A 195 -29.82 -17.67 0.31
C VAL A 195 -28.61 -17.10 -0.41
N GLN A 196 -28.62 -17.20 -1.74
CA GLN A 196 -27.58 -16.59 -2.57
C GLN A 196 -27.65 -15.08 -2.49
N ILE A 197 -26.47 -14.44 -2.53
CA ILE A 197 -26.36 -12.98 -2.55
C ILE A 197 -26.52 -12.49 -4.00
N TYR A 198 -27.78 -12.43 -4.47
CA TYR A 198 -28.10 -12.04 -5.85
C TYR A 198 -27.55 -10.65 -6.23
N GLU A 199 -27.55 -9.71 -5.29
CA GLU A 199 -27.08 -8.35 -5.50
C GLU A 199 -25.60 -8.29 -5.84
N LEU A 200 -24.78 -9.21 -5.31
CA LEU A 200 -23.37 -9.30 -5.68
C LEU A 200 -23.18 -9.75 -7.13
N GLU A 201 -24.10 -10.59 -7.63
CA GLU A 201 -24.04 -11.15 -8.99
C GLU A 201 -24.56 -10.18 -10.05
N GLU A 202 -25.67 -9.50 -9.74
CA GLU A 202 -26.39 -8.65 -10.69
C GLU A 202 -25.88 -7.20 -10.71
N HIS A 203 -25.43 -6.66 -9.57
CA HIS A 203 -25.00 -5.25 -9.53
C HIS A 203 -23.78 -4.97 -10.39
N LYS A 204 -23.77 -3.78 -10.96
CA LYS A 204 -22.60 -3.12 -11.53
C LYS A 204 -21.88 -2.31 -10.45
N ILE A 205 -20.62 -1.98 -10.71
CA ILE A 205 -19.84 -1.13 -9.80
C ILE A 205 -20.54 0.23 -9.61
N GLU A 206 -21.08 0.83 -10.67
CA GLU A 206 -21.82 2.10 -10.62
C GLU A 206 -23.05 2.01 -9.71
N THR A 207 -23.89 0.98 -9.87
CA THR A 207 -25.13 0.83 -9.10
C THR A 207 -24.85 0.57 -7.62
N TRP A 208 -23.83 -0.24 -7.32
CA TRP A 208 -23.38 -0.45 -5.94
C TRP A 208 -22.87 0.86 -5.31
N ARG A 209 -22.05 1.62 -6.06
CA ARG A 209 -21.49 2.88 -5.57
C ARG A 209 -22.57 3.91 -5.31
N GLU A 210 -23.57 4.05 -6.19
CA GLU A 210 -24.67 4.98 -5.98
C GLU A 210 -25.44 4.64 -4.69
N LEU A 211 -25.77 3.37 -4.47
CA LEU A 211 -26.45 2.93 -3.23
C LEU A 211 -25.63 3.20 -1.97
N TYR A 212 -24.32 2.92 -2.01
CA TYR A 212 -23.44 3.10 -0.85
C TYR A 212 -23.05 4.57 -0.60
N LEU A 213 -22.82 5.34 -1.66
CA LEU A 213 -22.39 6.75 -1.58
C LEU A 213 -23.54 7.73 -1.34
N GLN A 214 -24.80 7.34 -1.55
CA GLN A 214 -25.96 8.12 -1.09
C GLN A 214 -25.88 8.42 0.41
N GLU A 215 -25.28 7.51 1.19
CA GLU A 215 -25.10 7.66 2.63
C GLU A 215 -23.84 8.50 2.97
N THR A 216 -22.80 8.48 2.12
CA THR A 216 -21.55 9.25 2.32
C THR A 216 -20.86 9.60 1.00
N PHE A 217 -21.02 10.83 0.50
CA PHE A 217 -20.24 11.28 -0.67
C PHE A 217 -18.77 11.45 -0.28
N LYS A 218 -17.88 10.69 -0.92
CA LYS A 218 -16.42 10.81 -0.76
C LYS A 218 -15.77 10.86 -2.14
N PRO A 219 -15.22 12.01 -2.57
CA PRO A 219 -14.53 12.10 -3.84
C PRO A 219 -13.26 11.24 -3.82
N LEU A 220 -12.78 10.85 -5.00
CA LEU A 220 -11.52 10.13 -5.12
C LEU A 220 -10.36 11.00 -4.63
N VAL A 221 -9.66 10.53 -3.60
CA VAL A 221 -8.38 11.08 -3.18
C VAL A 221 -7.29 10.48 -4.06
N ASN A 222 -6.52 11.33 -4.74
CA ASN A 222 -5.39 10.96 -5.59
C ASN A 222 -4.20 11.90 -5.30
N ILE A 223 -3.05 11.59 -5.87
CA ILE A 223 -1.83 12.40 -5.73
C ILE A 223 -1.06 12.51 -7.05
N SER A 224 -0.43 13.67 -7.29
CA SER A 224 0.45 13.88 -8.44
C SER A 224 1.77 13.11 -8.28
N PRO A 225 2.38 12.57 -9.35
CA PRO A 225 3.71 11.98 -9.29
C PRO A 225 4.79 12.96 -8.78
N ASP A 226 4.59 14.26 -8.97
CA ASP A 226 5.54 15.30 -8.54
C ASP A 226 5.37 15.74 -7.08
N ALA A 227 4.28 15.34 -6.41
CA ALA A 227 4.06 15.66 -5.00
C ALA A 227 5.00 14.84 -4.10
N SER A 228 5.25 15.33 -2.89
CA SER A 228 6.19 14.68 -1.98
C SER A 228 5.62 13.38 -1.37
N LEU A 229 6.50 12.47 -0.95
CA LEU A 229 6.06 11.30 -0.17
C LEU A 229 5.47 11.70 1.19
N PHE A 230 5.88 12.84 1.75
CA PHE A 230 5.25 13.42 2.93
C PHE A 230 3.76 13.70 2.70
N ASP A 231 3.42 14.35 1.57
CA ASP A 231 2.03 14.62 1.20
C ASP A 231 1.24 13.32 0.98
N ALA A 232 1.90 12.28 0.44
CA ALA A 232 1.30 10.95 0.28
C ALA A 232 0.96 10.31 1.63
N VAL A 233 1.89 10.34 2.60
CA VAL A 233 1.68 9.83 3.96
C VAL A 233 0.57 10.61 4.65
N TYR A 234 0.60 11.94 4.59
CA TYR A 234 -0.44 12.81 5.12
C TYR A 234 -1.81 12.48 4.53
N SER A 235 -1.89 12.33 3.21
CA SER A 235 -3.14 12.01 2.51
C SER A 235 -3.70 10.63 2.89
N LEU A 236 -2.85 9.60 3.00
CA LEU A 236 -3.25 8.26 3.43
C LEU A 236 -3.84 8.27 4.84
N ILE A 237 -3.18 8.96 5.78
CA ILE A 237 -3.58 8.96 7.20
C ILE A 237 -4.80 9.85 7.42
N LYS A 238 -4.78 11.10 6.92
CA LYS A 238 -5.89 12.05 7.07
C LYS A 238 -7.21 11.50 6.53
N ASN A 239 -7.15 10.89 5.33
CA ASN A 239 -8.34 10.34 4.68
C ASN A 239 -8.68 8.92 5.17
N LYS A 240 -7.86 8.33 6.06
CA LYS A 240 -8.00 6.96 6.59
C LYS A 240 -8.15 5.93 5.48
N ILE A 241 -7.29 6.02 4.47
CA ILE A 241 -7.26 5.14 3.29
C ILE A 241 -5.94 4.36 3.22
N HIS A 242 -5.97 3.16 2.64
CA HIS A 242 -4.77 2.30 2.51
C HIS A 242 -4.19 2.25 1.08
N ARG A 243 -4.85 2.94 0.14
CA ARG A 243 -4.58 2.92 -1.29
C ARG A 243 -4.72 4.33 -1.82
N LEU A 244 -3.63 4.91 -2.30
CA LEU A 244 -3.59 6.26 -2.86
C LEU A 244 -3.12 6.17 -4.32
N PRO A 245 -4.00 6.34 -5.31
CA PRO A 245 -3.60 6.31 -6.71
C PRO A 245 -2.75 7.54 -7.04
N VAL A 246 -1.64 7.29 -7.72
CA VAL A 246 -0.78 8.31 -8.34
C VAL A 246 -1.30 8.54 -9.74
N ILE A 247 -1.81 9.74 -10.01
CA ILE A 247 -2.40 10.12 -11.29
C ILE A 247 -1.60 11.29 -11.83
N ASP A 248 -1.11 11.15 -13.07
CA ASP A 248 -0.45 12.24 -13.76
C ASP A 248 -1.49 13.30 -14.15
N PRO A 249 -1.39 14.55 -13.66
CA PRO A 249 -2.35 15.60 -14.00
C PRO A 249 -2.29 16.02 -15.47
N VAL A 250 -1.18 15.76 -16.17
CA VAL A 250 -1.02 16.16 -17.59
C VAL A 250 -1.71 15.16 -18.52
N SER A 251 -1.38 13.88 -18.39
CA SER A 251 -1.99 12.83 -19.24
C SER A 251 -3.32 12.30 -18.72
N GLY A 252 -3.62 12.50 -17.43
CA GLY A 252 -4.77 11.88 -16.76
C GLY A 252 -4.60 10.39 -16.44
N ASN A 253 -3.43 9.81 -16.74
CA ASN A 253 -3.16 8.39 -16.54
C ASN A 253 -2.91 8.06 -15.06
N ALA A 254 -3.50 6.98 -14.59
CA ALA A 254 -3.12 6.37 -13.31
C ALA A 254 -1.81 5.58 -13.51
N LEU A 255 -0.76 5.98 -12.81
CA LEU A 255 0.58 5.42 -12.94
C LEU A 255 0.80 4.25 -11.98
N TYR A 256 0.37 4.41 -10.72
CA TYR A 256 0.63 3.44 -9.65
C TYR A 256 -0.35 3.62 -8.48
N ILE A 257 -0.37 2.65 -7.55
CA ILE A 257 -1.14 2.74 -6.30
C ILE A 257 -0.18 2.70 -5.11
N LEU A 258 -0.03 3.82 -4.43
CA LEU A 258 0.76 3.93 -3.21
C LEU A 258 0.06 3.28 -2.02
N THR A 259 0.87 2.72 -1.14
CA THR A 259 0.43 2.01 0.06
C THR A 259 1.40 2.27 1.20
N HIS A 260 0.91 2.23 2.44
CA HIS A 260 1.77 2.33 3.64
C HIS A 260 2.95 1.35 3.60
N LYS A 261 2.70 0.09 3.20
CA LYS A 261 3.74 -0.96 3.12
C LYS A 261 4.86 -0.57 2.15
N ARG A 262 4.51 -0.04 0.98
CA ARG A 262 5.51 0.40 -0.01
C ARG A 262 6.30 1.59 0.51
N ILE A 263 5.64 2.60 1.08
CA ILE A 263 6.30 3.80 1.60
C ILE A 263 7.28 3.44 2.72
N LEU A 264 6.86 2.61 3.69
CA LEU A 264 7.75 2.18 4.77
C LEU A 264 8.92 1.33 4.25
N LYS A 265 8.68 0.42 3.29
CA LYS A 265 9.75 -0.35 2.67
C LYS A 265 10.74 0.54 1.93
N PHE A 266 10.26 1.58 1.22
CA PHE A 266 11.11 2.56 0.56
C PHE A 266 11.97 3.31 1.57
N LEU A 267 11.38 3.82 2.66
CA LEU A 267 12.13 4.46 3.74
C LEU A 267 13.23 3.53 4.27
N GLN A 268 12.88 2.29 4.58
CA GLN A 268 13.81 1.30 5.14
C GLN A 268 15.04 1.03 4.28
N LEU A 269 14.94 1.16 2.95
CA LEU A 269 16.10 0.99 2.05
C LEU A 269 17.20 2.04 2.30
N PHE A 270 16.84 3.21 2.81
CA PHE A 270 17.76 4.32 3.06
C PHE A 270 18.04 4.55 4.55
N VAL A 271 17.24 3.96 5.45
CA VAL A 271 17.39 4.14 6.91
C VAL A 271 18.78 3.74 7.41
N SER A 272 19.41 2.73 6.82
CA SER A 272 20.78 2.34 7.20
C SER A 272 21.86 3.37 6.86
N GLU A 273 21.57 4.28 5.92
CA GLU A 273 22.50 5.34 5.47
C GLU A 273 22.22 6.68 6.17
N MET A 274 21.14 6.78 6.94
CA MET A 274 20.73 7.98 7.66
C MET A 274 21.06 7.86 9.16
N PRO A 275 21.46 8.97 9.83
CA PRO A 275 21.46 9.05 11.28
C PRO A 275 20.11 8.62 11.86
N LYS A 276 20.14 7.74 12.87
CA LYS A 276 18.93 7.24 13.53
C LYS A 276 18.56 8.20 14.66
N PRO A 277 17.37 8.82 14.63
CA PRO A 277 16.91 9.69 15.70
C PRO A 277 16.83 8.96 17.05
N ALA A 278 16.98 9.68 18.15
CA ALA A 278 16.96 9.12 19.50
C ALA A 278 15.70 8.29 19.78
N PHE A 279 14.52 8.73 19.32
CA PHE A 279 13.25 8.04 19.53
C PHE A 279 13.20 6.64 18.89
N MET A 280 14.05 6.32 17.90
CA MET A 280 14.10 4.96 17.33
C MET A 280 14.60 3.91 18.32
N LYS A 281 15.38 4.34 19.32
CA LYS A 281 15.94 3.50 20.37
C LYS A 281 15.03 3.40 21.60
N GLN A 282 13.98 4.23 21.69
CA GLN A 282 12.98 4.16 22.75
C GLN A 282 12.02 3.00 22.50
N ASN A 283 11.42 2.50 23.57
CA ASN A 283 10.47 1.39 23.51
C ASN A 283 9.04 1.87 23.15
N LEU A 284 8.18 0.94 22.72
CA LEU A 284 6.82 1.27 22.31
C LEU A 284 5.96 1.84 23.44
N ASP A 285 6.22 1.46 24.69
CA ASP A 285 5.46 1.94 25.85
C ASP A 285 5.72 3.43 26.11
N GLU A 286 6.99 3.85 26.06
CA GLU A 286 7.42 5.25 26.18
C GLU A 286 6.89 6.13 25.06
N LEU A 287 6.90 5.61 23.83
CA LEU A 287 6.48 6.35 22.64
C LEU A 287 4.96 6.42 22.46
N GLY A 288 4.21 5.56 23.15
CA GLY A 288 2.74 5.50 23.03
C GLY A 288 2.24 5.16 21.61
N ILE A 289 3.06 4.52 20.77
CA ILE A 289 2.71 4.24 19.37
C ILE A 289 1.85 2.97 19.29
N GLY A 290 0.70 3.07 18.62
CA GLY A 290 -0.24 1.98 18.41
C GLY A 290 -1.52 2.16 19.21
N THR A 291 -2.39 1.15 19.14
CA THR A 291 -3.65 1.13 19.89
C THR A 291 -3.56 0.10 21.01
N TYR A 292 -3.83 0.53 22.25
CA TYR A 292 -3.74 -0.31 23.46
C TYR A 292 -5.05 -0.41 24.26
N HIS A 293 -6.10 0.29 23.81
CA HIS A 293 -7.40 0.33 24.48
C HIS A 293 -8.50 -0.07 23.50
N ASN A 294 -9.57 -0.70 24.02
CA ASN A 294 -10.74 -1.12 23.23
C ASN A 294 -10.38 -1.97 22.00
N ILE A 295 -9.37 -2.84 22.14
CA ILE A 295 -8.92 -3.71 21.05
C ILE A 295 -10.03 -4.68 20.67
N ALA A 296 -10.40 -4.67 19.40
CA ALA A 296 -11.30 -5.68 18.87
C ALA A 296 -10.52 -6.95 18.54
N PHE A 297 -10.97 -8.06 19.11
CA PHE A 297 -10.49 -9.40 18.83
C PHE A 297 -11.69 -10.33 18.64
N ILE A 298 -11.43 -11.53 18.15
CA ILE A 298 -12.41 -12.59 17.94
C ILE A 298 -11.87 -13.93 18.45
N HIS A 299 -12.74 -14.94 18.55
CA HIS A 299 -12.36 -16.29 18.97
C HIS A 299 -12.30 -17.25 17.76
N PRO A 300 -11.58 -18.39 17.88
CA PRO A 300 -11.44 -19.37 16.80
C PRO A 300 -12.77 -19.86 16.20
N ASP A 301 -13.80 -19.98 17.02
CA ASP A 301 -15.15 -20.43 16.69
C ASP A 301 -16.08 -19.29 16.22
N THR A 302 -15.61 -18.05 16.23
CA THR A 302 -16.40 -16.90 15.80
C THR A 302 -16.77 -17.02 14.32
N PRO A 303 -18.06 -16.92 13.95
CA PRO A 303 -18.47 -16.94 12.55
C PRO A 303 -17.90 -15.76 11.76
N ILE A 304 -17.58 -15.96 10.47
CA ILE A 304 -17.06 -14.91 9.59
C ILE A 304 -17.98 -13.69 9.59
N ILE A 305 -19.30 -13.89 9.51
CA ILE A 305 -20.26 -12.78 9.49
C ILE A 305 -20.08 -11.83 10.68
N LYS A 306 -19.82 -12.35 11.89
CA LYS A 306 -19.55 -11.50 13.06
C LYS A 306 -18.25 -10.71 12.90
N ALA A 307 -17.20 -11.33 12.35
CA ALA A 307 -15.95 -10.63 12.05
C ALA A 307 -16.15 -9.52 10.99
N LEU A 308 -16.98 -9.76 9.97
CA LEU A 308 -17.34 -8.75 8.97
C LEU A 308 -18.08 -7.56 9.60
N ASN A 309 -19.03 -7.81 10.51
CA ASN A 309 -19.73 -6.75 11.25
C ASN A 309 -18.73 -5.86 11.98
N ILE A 310 -17.76 -6.45 12.70
CA ILE A 310 -16.74 -5.68 13.42
C ILE A 310 -15.86 -4.87 12.44
N PHE A 311 -15.51 -5.40 11.27
CA PHE A 311 -14.77 -4.66 10.25
C PHE A 311 -15.51 -3.42 9.73
N VAL A 312 -16.84 -3.51 9.60
CA VAL A 312 -17.69 -2.41 9.14
C VAL A 312 -17.87 -1.39 10.25
N GLU A 313 -18.25 -1.82 11.45
CA GLU A 313 -18.55 -0.97 12.61
C GLU A 313 -17.31 -0.22 13.10
N ARG A 314 -16.21 -0.94 13.37
CA ARG A 314 -14.98 -0.35 13.92
C ARG A 314 -14.03 0.20 12.86
N ARG A 315 -14.33 -0.03 11.57
CA ARG A 315 -13.49 0.37 10.42
C ARG A 315 -12.03 -0.09 10.49
N ILE A 316 -11.76 -1.16 11.21
CA ILE A 316 -10.43 -1.76 11.34
C ILE A 316 -10.13 -2.69 10.17
N SER A 317 -8.89 -3.14 10.07
CA SER A 317 -8.39 -3.88 8.90
C SER A 317 -7.94 -5.31 9.20
N ALA A 318 -7.85 -5.70 10.47
CA ALA A 318 -7.65 -7.06 10.95
C ALA A 318 -8.09 -7.18 12.41
N LEU A 319 -8.35 -8.40 12.81
CA LEU A 319 -8.84 -8.85 14.11
C LEU A 319 -7.90 -9.96 14.59
N PRO A 320 -7.18 -9.76 15.70
CA PRO A 320 -6.50 -10.85 16.37
C PRO A 320 -7.50 -11.93 16.78
N VAL A 321 -7.10 -13.18 16.61
CA VAL A 321 -7.84 -14.35 17.07
C VAL A 321 -7.20 -14.80 18.38
N VAL A 322 -8.00 -14.81 19.44
CA VAL A 322 -7.54 -15.16 20.79
C VAL A 322 -8.25 -16.39 21.32
N ASP A 323 -7.52 -17.25 22.00
CA ASP A 323 -8.09 -18.42 22.66
C ASP A 323 -8.84 -18.04 23.96
N GLU A 324 -9.42 -19.04 24.62
CA GLU A 324 -10.15 -18.87 25.89
C GLU A 324 -9.25 -18.37 27.04
N SER A 325 -7.94 -18.59 26.95
CA SER A 325 -6.94 -18.10 27.91
C SER A 325 -6.49 -16.66 27.63
N GLY A 326 -7.01 -16.04 26.56
CA GLY A 326 -6.67 -14.69 26.13
C GLY A 326 -5.38 -14.59 25.33
N LYS A 327 -4.78 -15.72 24.91
CA LYS A 327 -3.56 -15.75 24.11
C LYS A 327 -3.83 -15.59 22.63
N VAL A 328 -2.93 -14.91 21.93
CA VAL A 328 -3.04 -14.68 20.49
C VAL A 328 -2.60 -15.93 19.73
N VAL A 329 -3.54 -16.54 19.01
CA VAL A 329 -3.33 -17.77 18.23
C VAL A 329 -3.30 -17.54 16.72
N ASP A 330 -4.09 -16.57 16.22
CA ASP A 330 -4.12 -16.22 14.79
C ASP A 330 -4.51 -14.75 14.57
N ILE A 331 -4.62 -14.33 13.31
CA ILE A 331 -5.08 -13.01 12.89
C ILE A 331 -5.94 -13.12 11.62
N TYR A 332 -7.18 -12.69 11.73
CA TYR A 332 -8.11 -12.60 10.61
C TYR A 332 -8.13 -11.18 10.06
N SER A 333 -7.76 -11.00 8.80
CA SER A 333 -7.63 -9.69 8.17
C SER A 333 -8.63 -9.49 7.06
N LYS A 334 -8.83 -8.24 6.64
CA LYS A 334 -9.62 -7.95 5.43
C LYS A 334 -9.06 -8.67 4.20
N PHE A 335 -7.76 -8.98 4.17
CA PHE A 335 -7.16 -9.72 3.07
C PHE A 335 -7.68 -11.15 3.00
N ASP A 336 -7.95 -11.81 4.13
CA ASP A 336 -8.46 -13.19 4.13
C ASP A 336 -9.87 -13.29 3.57
N VAL A 337 -10.67 -12.23 3.71
CA VAL A 337 -12.03 -12.17 3.17
C VAL A 337 -12.06 -12.31 1.64
N ILE A 338 -11.02 -11.85 0.92
CA ILE A 338 -11.01 -11.97 -0.55
C ILE A 338 -10.88 -13.42 -1.03
N ASN A 339 -10.38 -14.32 -0.18
CA ASN A 339 -10.26 -15.74 -0.52
C ASN A 339 -11.66 -16.37 -0.67
N LEU A 340 -12.67 -15.86 0.03
CA LEU A 340 -14.07 -16.27 -0.17
C LEU A 340 -14.55 -16.02 -1.61
N ALA A 341 -14.05 -14.96 -2.27
CA ALA A 341 -14.32 -14.71 -3.68
C ALA A 341 -13.57 -15.68 -4.59
N ALA A 342 -12.31 -15.99 -4.28
CA ALA A 342 -11.49 -16.93 -5.04
C ALA A 342 -12.13 -18.33 -5.10
N GLU A 343 -12.66 -18.78 -3.97
CA GLU A 343 -13.25 -20.12 -3.81
C GLU A 343 -14.75 -20.17 -4.07
N LYS A 344 -15.38 -19.01 -4.27
CA LYS A 344 -16.84 -18.87 -4.42
C LYS A 344 -17.62 -19.39 -3.20
N THR A 345 -17.01 -19.31 -2.03
CA THR A 345 -17.56 -19.75 -0.73
C THR A 345 -18.27 -18.62 0.03
N TYR A 346 -18.32 -17.42 -0.55
CA TYR A 346 -18.95 -16.22 0.05
C TYR A 346 -20.46 -16.31 0.35
N ASN A 347 -21.14 -17.38 -0.07
CA ASN A 347 -22.55 -17.62 0.27
C ASN A 347 -22.74 -18.17 1.67
N ASN A 348 -21.72 -18.77 2.29
CA ASN A 348 -21.80 -19.30 3.65
C ASN A 348 -20.83 -18.55 4.57
N LEU A 349 -21.33 -17.54 5.26
CA LEU A 349 -20.55 -16.72 6.20
C LEU A 349 -20.72 -17.17 7.66
N ASP A 350 -21.43 -18.28 7.89
CA ASP A 350 -21.63 -18.88 9.21
C ASP A 350 -20.48 -19.82 9.59
N ILE A 351 -19.59 -20.14 8.64
CA ILE A 351 -18.35 -20.88 8.94
C ILE A 351 -17.49 -20.09 9.93
N THR A 352 -16.73 -20.83 10.72
CA THR A 352 -15.84 -20.24 11.73
C THR A 352 -14.62 -19.60 11.08
N VAL A 353 -14.03 -18.63 11.78
CA VAL A 353 -12.77 -17.99 11.36
C VAL A 353 -11.64 -19.02 11.21
N THR A 354 -11.58 -20.03 12.10
CA THR A 354 -10.59 -21.10 11.98
C THR A 354 -10.74 -21.87 10.67
N GLN A 355 -11.98 -22.25 10.31
CA GLN A 355 -12.24 -22.90 9.02
C GLN A 355 -11.86 -22.00 7.84
N ALA A 356 -12.17 -20.70 7.91
CA ALA A 356 -11.78 -19.73 6.89
C ALA A 356 -10.25 -19.62 6.71
N LEU A 357 -9.51 -19.73 7.81
CA LEU A 357 -8.06 -19.59 7.85
C LEU A 357 -7.30 -20.86 7.47
N GLN A 358 -7.94 -22.05 7.51
CA GLN A 358 -7.34 -23.30 7.03
C GLN A 358 -6.87 -23.22 5.57
N HIS A 359 -7.47 -22.33 4.79
CA HIS A 359 -7.14 -22.08 3.39
C HIS A 359 -5.84 -21.26 3.20
N ARG A 360 -5.25 -20.72 4.28
CA ARG A 360 -3.84 -20.28 4.26
C ARG A 360 -2.95 -21.54 4.23
N SER A 361 -2.54 -22.00 3.05
CA SER A 361 -1.68 -23.17 2.88
C SER A 361 -0.33 -23.06 3.64
N GLN A 362 0.20 -24.23 4.05
CA GLN A 362 1.47 -24.67 4.71
C GLN A 362 2.58 -23.69 5.18
N TYR A 363 2.62 -22.43 4.78
CA TYR A 363 3.63 -21.43 5.14
C TYR A 363 3.09 -20.33 6.07
N PHE A 364 2.16 -20.66 6.96
CA PHE A 364 1.83 -19.75 8.05
C PHE A 364 2.90 -19.87 9.15
N GLU A 365 3.89 -18.97 9.15
CA GLU A 365 4.91 -18.87 10.19
C GLU A 365 4.38 -18.34 11.55
N GLY A 366 3.05 -18.26 11.71
CA GLY A 366 2.40 -17.72 12.90
C GLY A 366 2.02 -16.24 12.76
N VAL A 367 1.34 -15.73 13.78
CA VAL A 367 1.06 -14.30 13.93
C VAL A 367 2.36 -13.60 14.28
N VAL A 368 2.69 -12.53 13.55
CA VAL A 368 3.85 -11.71 13.89
C VAL A 368 3.49 -10.83 15.09
N LYS A 369 4.20 -11.05 16.19
CA LYS A 369 3.98 -10.40 17.49
C LYS A 369 5.09 -9.43 17.83
N CYS A 370 4.85 -8.58 18.82
CA CYS A 370 5.87 -7.78 19.49
C CYS A 370 5.53 -7.49 20.95
N SER A 371 6.53 -7.15 21.75
CA SER A 371 6.36 -6.64 23.11
C SER A 371 6.43 -5.11 23.15
N LYS A 372 5.78 -4.52 24.14
CA LYS A 372 5.84 -3.08 24.44
C LYS A 372 7.25 -2.59 24.81
N LEU A 373 8.08 -3.51 25.32
CA LEU A 373 9.43 -3.22 25.78
C LEU A 373 10.45 -3.21 24.63
N GLU A 374 10.03 -3.58 23.42
CA GLU A 374 10.89 -3.56 22.24
C GLU A 374 11.03 -2.14 21.67
N THR A 375 12.20 -1.86 21.10
CA THR A 375 12.50 -0.56 20.48
C THR A 375 11.74 -0.37 19.17
N LEU A 376 11.39 0.87 18.84
CA LEU A 376 10.72 1.18 17.57
C LEU A 376 11.52 0.68 16.35
N GLU A 377 12.86 0.77 16.40
CA GLU A 377 13.74 0.22 15.37
C GLU A 377 13.49 -1.28 15.12
N THR A 378 13.46 -2.08 16.19
CA THR A 378 13.23 -3.54 16.09
C THR A 378 11.86 -3.85 15.47
N ILE A 379 10.86 -3.02 15.82
CA ILE A 379 9.49 -3.15 15.33
C ILE A 379 9.39 -2.82 13.84
N VAL A 380 10.02 -1.72 13.40
CA VAL A 380 10.07 -1.31 11.99
C VAL A 380 10.78 -2.38 11.15
N ASP A 381 11.91 -2.88 11.62
CA ASP A 381 12.65 -3.95 10.94
C ASP A 381 11.80 -5.22 10.83
N ARG A 382 11.13 -5.62 11.92
CA ARG A 382 10.27 -6.82 11.96
C ARG A 382 9.08 -6.70 11.01
N ILE A 383 8.35 -5.58 11.03
CA ILE A 383 7.16 -5.42 10.19
C ILE A 383 7.50 -5.36 8.70
N VAL A 384 8.64 -4.75 8.34
CA VAL A 384 9.12 -4.69 6.95
C VAL A 384 9.60 -6.07 6.50
N ARG A 385 10.40 -6.78 7.31
CA ARG A 385 10.91 -8.12 6.98
C ARG A 385 9.79 -9.15 6.87
N ALA A 386 8.84 -9.13 7.79
CA ALA A 386 7.69 -10.03 7.77
C ALA A 386 6.64 -9.64 6.71
N GLU A 387 6.79 -8.47 6.08
CA GLU A 387 5.94 -8.03 4.98
C GLU A 387 4.44 -7.92 5.33
N VAL A 388 4.13 -7.76 6.62
CA VAL A 388 2.78 -7.66 7.17
C VAL A 388 2.32 -6.21 7.36
N HIS A 389 1.02 -6.02 7.58
CA HIS A 389 0.43 -4.68 7.73
C HIS A 389 0.34 -4.17 9.17
N ARG A 390 0.53 -5.07 10.15
CA ARG A 390 0.49 -4.76 11.58
C ARG A 390 1.17 -5.87 12.36
N LEU A 391 1.57 -5.57 13.58
CA LEU A 391 1.99 -6.52 14.59
C LEU A 391 0.97 -6.53 15.73
N VAL A 392 0.76 -7.69 16.33
CA VAL A 392 -0.04 -7.80 17.57
C VAL A 392 0.89 -7.61 18.75
N VAL A 393 0.60 -6.63 19.59
CA VAL A 393 1.38 -6.38 20.80
C VAL A 393 0.89 -7.33 21.89
N VAL A 394 1.79 -8.12 22.46
CA VAL A 394 1.50 -9.13 23.48
C VAL A 394 2.35 -8.90 24.73
N ASN A 395 1.91 -9.46 25.85
CA ASN A 395 2.70 -9.54 27.08
C ASN A 395 3.56 -10.82 27.11
N GLU A 396 4.28 -11.04 28.22
CA GLU A 396 5.11 -12.23 28.43
C GLU A 396 4.31 -13.55 28.42
N ALA A 397 3.02 -13.49 28.74
CA ALA A 397 2.11 -14.64 28.73
C ALA A 397 1.46 -14.87 27.35
N ASP A 398 1.90 -14.14 26.31
CA ASP A 398 1.36 -14.19 24.95
C ASP A 398 -0.09 -13.69 24.82
N SER A 399 -0.60 -13.00 25.84
CA SER A 399 -1.92 -12.38 25.85
C SER A 399 -1.93 -11.08 25.09
N ILE A 400 -3.05 -10.78 24.42
CA ILE A 400 -3.22 -9.56 23.65
C ILE A 400 -3.18 -8.31 24.54
N VAL A 401 -2.34 -7.33 24.15
CA VAL A 401 -2.23 -6.03 24.83
C VAL A 401 -2.60 -4.89 23.88
N GLY A 402 -2.26 -5.00 22.60
CA GLY A 402 -2.48 -3.93 21.63
C GLY A 402 -2.23 -4.35 20.19
N ILE A 403 -2.31 -3.38 19.29
CA ILE A 403 -2.00 -3.54 17.87
C ILE A 403 -1.21 -2.32 17.41
N ILE A 404 -0.13 -2.55 16.67
CA ILE A 404 0.61 -1.50 15.98
C ILE A 404 0.56 -1.74 14.48
N SER A 405 0.04 -0.76 13.73
CA SER A 405 -0.11 -0.82 12.28
C SER A 405 0.95 -0.01 11.55
N LEU A 406 1.11 -0.27 10.25
CA LEU A 406 1.95 0.55 9.38
C LEU A 406 1.53 2.03 9.37
N SER A 407 0.25 2.33 9.58
CA SER A 407 -0.24 3.71 9.66
C SER A 407 0.21 4.39 10.94
N ASP A 408 0.21 3.69 12.07
CA ASP A 408 0.71 4.21 13.35
C ASP A 408 2.22 4.49 13.28
N ILE A 409 2.97 3.57 12.67
CA ILE A 409 4.41 3.73 12.44
C ILE A 409 4.69 4.94 11.54
N LEU A 410 4.02 5.04 10.37
CA LEU A 410 4.26 6.18 9.47
C LEU A 410 3.80 7.52 10.06
N GLN A 411 2.74 7.53 10.88
CA GLN A 411 2.34 8.71 11.65
C GLN A 411 3.49 9.14 12.58
N ALA A 412 4.03 8.20 13.36
CA ALA A 412 5.08 8.44 14.33
C ALA A 412 6.46 8.75 13.73
N LEU A 413 6.75 8.27 12.52
CA LEU A 413 8.02 8.54 11.84
C LEU A 413 7.99 9.85 11.03
N VAL A 414 6.84 10.24 10.47
CA VAL A 414 6.79 11.27 9.42
C VAL A 414 5.95 12.49 9.80
N LEU A 415 4.79 12.31 10.42
CA LEU A 415 3.82 13.41 10.61
C LEU A 415 3.90 14.04 12.00
N THR A 416 4.05 13.20 13.01
CA THR A 416 4.26 13.61 14.41
C THR A 416 5.43 12.78 14.94
N PRO A 417 6.68 13.17 14.63
CA PRO A 417 7.87 12.49 15.11
C PRO A 417 7.76 12.24 16.60
N ALA A 418 7.83 10.98 17.03
CA ALA A 418 7.49 10.61 18.40
C ALA A 418 8.37 11.25 19.49
N GLY A 419 9.51 11.85 19.11
CA GLY A 419 10.37 12.65 20.00
C GLY A 419 9.98 14.14 20.13
N ALA A 420 9.13 14.67 19.24
CA ALA A 420 8.63 16.05 19.32
C ALA A 420 7.46 16.10 20.31
N LYS A 421 7.75 16.17 21.62
CA LYS A 421 6.69 16.28 22.63
C LYS A 421 5.77 17.47 22.35
N GLN A 422 4.48 17.22 22.52
CA GLN A 422 3.44 18.23 22.69
C GLN A 422 3.85 19.20 23.81
N LYS A 423 4.27 20.42 23.45
CA LYS A 423 4.06 21.58 24.31
C LYS A 423 2.55 21.88 24.31
N GLU A 424 1.76 21.03 24.96
CA GLU A 424 0.46 21.48 25.44
C GLU A 424 0.75 22.41 26.61
N SER A 425 0.48 23.70 26.38
CA SER A 425 0.42 24.72 27.42
C SER A 425 -0.67 24.31 28.41
N GLU A 426 -0.27 23.72 29.54
CA GLU A 426 -1.00 23.89 30.79
C GLU A 426 -0.92 25.39 31.14
N THR A 427 -1.89 26.15 30.66
CA THR A 427 -2.23 27.45 31.24
C THR A 427 -3.39 27.23 32.19
N GLU A 428 -3.15 27.65 33.44
CA GLU A 428 -4.04 27.69 34.62
C GLU A 428 -5.51 28.02 34.36
#